data_AF-X6KX68-F1
#
_entry.id   AF-X6KX68-F1
#
_cell.length_a   1.000
_cell.length_b   1.000
_cell.length_c   1.000
_cell.angle_alpha   90.00
_cell.angle_beta   90.00
_cell.angle_gamma   90.00
#
_symmetry.space_group_name_H-M   'P 1'
#
loop_
_entity.id
_entity.type
_entity.pdbx_description
1 polymer ?
#
loop_
_entity_poly.entity_id
_entity_poly.type
_entity_poly.pdbx_seq_one_letter_code
_entity_poly.pdbx_strand_id
1 'polypeptide(L)'
;MRCLAVLVLLLFSLAQPGLADLRSDTLGLARLGWNYQLRSAMFRRDTTIPVHIHGRDLSGAALCIVGDPPDPQTTETLKAFGALLDRTYGKPLPMRFAGAEARACGFGRRVVLRLYSGTPPHDALTRDLAWLDRVHALGLPKGRRYRATTPGMAQTFFGRRGAATHLLVQQGGEAPSDPLSRAYFRSILVEELFQSFTFGMDILKLDRQAPFLSKLEEIPLDLRRLPWGSEAFMAALLRSNPARLCPFDVLMLHAVAASPVGQTTDPAFLDWIDAAFDSLSDQAQATLSDARLAPVLDAACAPFAP
;
A
#
# COMPACT_ATOMS: atom_id res chain seq x y z
N MET A 1 -25.97 -43.56 32.17
CA MET A 1 -26.32 -42.69 31.01
C MET A 1 -26.10 -41.19 31.24
N ARG A 2 -26.07 -40.67 32.49
CA ARG A 2 -25.82 -39.23 32.74
C ARG A 2 -24.36 -38.76 32.58
N CYS A 3 -23.37 -39.64 32.70
CA CYS A 3 -21.95 -39.27 32.54
C CYS A 3 -21.45 -39.20 31.09
N LEU A 4 -22.14 -39.83 30.13
CA LEU A 4 -21.74 -39.80 28.72
C LEU A 4 -22.15 -38.49 28.02
N ALA A 5 -23.23 -37.85 28.47
CA ALA A 5 -23.73 -36.60 27.91
C ALA A 5 -22.84 -35.38 28.26
N VAL A 6 -22.14 -35.43 29.40
CA VAL A 6 -21.24 -34.34 29.83
C VAL A 6 -19.92 -34.35 29.04
N LEU A 7 -19.45 -35.53 28.60
CA LEU A 7 -18.20 -35.65 27.82
C LEU A 7 -18.36 -35.18 26.37
N VAL A 8 -19.55 -35.35 25.78
CA VAL A 8 -19.84 -34.88 24.41
C VAL A 8 -20.02 -33.36 24.36
N LEU A 9 -20.58 -32.75 25.41
CA LEU A 9 -20.69 -31.28 25.51
C LEU A 9 -19.34 -30.58 25.73
N LEU A 10 -18.35 -31.26 26.34
CA LEU A 10 -16.98 -30.75 26.49
C LEU A 10 -16.13 -30.86 25.20
N LEU A 11 -16.44 -31.82 24.32
CA LEU A 11 -15.74 -31.98 23.03
C LEU A 11 -16.21 -30.99 21.95
N PHE A 12 -17.43 -30.45 22.07
CA PHE A 12 -17.91 -29.36 21.20
C PHE A 12 -17.46 -27.96 21.64
N SER A 13 -16.72 -27.83 22.75
CA SER A 13 -16.17 -26.54 23.21
C SER A 13 -14.71 -26.29 22.81
N LEU A 14 -14.06 -27.22 22.09
CA LEU A 14 -12.63 -27.13 21.74
C LEU A 14 -12.32 -26.95 20.25
N ALA A 15 -13.35 -26.86 19.40
CA ALA A 15 -13.16 -26.43 18.02
C ALA A 15 -13.45 -24.92 17.93
N GLN A 16 -12.51 -24.09 18.37
CA GLN A 16 -12.48 -22.69 17.94
C GLN A 16 -11.86 -22.65 16.55
N PRO A 17 -12.62 -22.37 15.46
CA PRO A 17 -12.03 -21.90 14.22
C PRO A 17 -11.55 -20.46 14.48
N GLY A 18 -10.36 -20.29 15.07
CA GLY A 18 -9.93 -18.98 15.55
C GLY A 18 -8.54 -18.57 15.09
N LEU A 19 -7.52 -19.41 15.34
CA LEU A 19 -6.12 -19.02 15.17
C LEU A 19 -5.39 -19.73 14.03
N ALA A 20 -5.58 -21.05 13.90
CA ALA A 20 -4.93 -21.81 12.83
C ALA A 20 -5.43 -21.38 11.44
N ASP A 21 -6.72 -21.05 11.35
CA ASP A 21 -7.36 -20.56 10.13
C ASP A 21 -6.86 -19.15 9.80
N LEU A 22 -6.86 -18.23 10.78
CA LEU A 22 -6.35 -16.86 10.62
C LEU A 22 -4.88 -16.81 10.19
N ARG A 23 -4.03 -17.66 10.79
CA ARG A 23 -2.62 -17.78 10.43
C ARG A 23 -2.47 -18.32 9.01
N SER A 24 -3.22 -19.37 8.66
CA SER A 24 -3.23 -19.93 7.30
C SER A 24 -3.68 -18.91 6.26
N ASP A 25 -4.76 -18.18 6.53
CA ASP A 25 -5.29 -17.12 5.66
C ASP A 25 -4.30 -15.98 5.50
N THR A 26 -3.66 -15.56 6.59
CA THR A 26 -2.60 -14.53 6.56
C THR A 26 -1.43 -14.97 5.70
N LEU A 27 -0.92 -16.19 5.89
CA LEU A 27 0.19 -16.70 5.09
C LEU A 27 -0.20 -16.91 3.62
N GLY A 28 -1.44 -17.35 3.37
CA GLY A 28 -2.00 -17.48 2.03
C GLY A 28 -2.05 -16.13 1.31
N LEU A 29 -2.56 -15.10 1.98
CA LEU A 29 -2.66 -13.76 1.43
C LEU A 29 -1.28 -13.09 1.26
N ALA A 30 -0.38 -13.24 2.25
CA ALA A 30 0.99 -12.76 2.16
C ALA A 30 1.75 -13.41 1.01
N ARG A 31 1.53 -14.70 0.74
CA ARG A 31 2.11 -15.40 -0.41
C ARG A 31 1.66 -14.77 -1.73
N LEU A 32 0.39 -14.42 -1.86
CA LEU A 32 -0.15 -13.79 -3.07
C LEU A 32 0.38 -12.37 -3.28
N GLY A 33 0.45 -11.56 -2.22
CA GLY A 33 0.83 -10.15 -2.30
C GLY A 33 2.33 -9.85 -2.26
N TRP A 34 3.15 -10.75 -1.68
CA TRP A 34 4.57 -10.51 -1.44
C TRP A 34 5.52 -11.57 -2.01
N ASN A 35 5.07 -12.78 -2.35
CA ASN A 35 5.92 -13.80 -2.99
C ASN A 35 5.66 -13.88 -4.50
N TYR A 36 5.82 -12.76 -5.20
CA TYR A 36 5.58 -12.67 -6.64
C TYR A 36 6.88 -12.71 -7.44
N GLN A 37 6.78 -13.20 -8.68
CA GLN A 37 7.88 -13.11 -9.62
C GLN A 37 7.99 -11.69 -10.18
N LEU A 38 9.15 -11.07 -9.97
CA LEU A 38 9.48 -9.81 -10.62
C LEU A 38 9.57 -10.02 -12.13
N ARG A 39 8.62 -9.43 -12.88
CA ARG A 39 8.76 -9.32 -14.33
C ARG A 39 9.90 -8.34 -14.60
N SER A 40 11.10 -8.87 -14.85
CA SER A 40 12.33 -8.12 -15.16
C SER A 40 12.24 -7.29 -16.45
N ALA A 41 11.17 -7.43 -17.23
CA ALA A 41 11.02 -6.83 -18.55
C ALA A 41 10.14 -5.58 -18.54
N MET A 42 10.68 -4.45 -18.06
CA MET A 42 10.24 -3.18 -18.63
C MET A 42 10.96 -3.04 -19.98
N PHE A 43 10.21 -3.11 -21.09
CA PHE A 43 10.79 -3.10 -22.45
C PHE A 43 11.81 -1.95 -22.61
N ARG A 44 13.07 -2.31 -22.93
CA ARG A 44 14.25 -1.42 -23.07
C ARG A 44 14.86 -0.85 -21.79
N ARG A 45 14.53 -1.37 -20.61
CA ARG A 45 15.31 -1.09 -19.38
C ARG A 45 16.64 -1.85 -19.41
N ASP A 46 17.68 -1.26 -18.83
CA ASP A 46 18.95 -1.93 -18.57
C ASP A 46 18.76 -3.08 -17.56
N THR A 47 18.82 -4.33 -18.06
CA THR A 47 18.61 -5.55 -17.26
C THR A 47 19.81 -5.92 -16.38
N THR A 48 20.94 -5.21 -16.51
CA THR A 48 22.11 -5.42 -15.63
C THR A 48 21.94 -4.78 -14.26
N ILE A 49 20.93 -3.93 -14.07
CA ILE A 49 20.63 -3.29 -12.79
C ILE A 49 19.81 -4.27 -11.94
N PRO A 50 20.37 -4.77 -10.81
CA PRO A 50 19.66 -5.73 -9.98
C PRO A 50 18.44 -5.09 -9.32
N VAL A 51 17.41 -5.90 -9.11
CA VAL A 51 16.23 -5.52 -8.31
C VAL A 51 16.39 -6.15 -6.94
N HIS A 52 16.36 -5.31 -5.90
CA HIS A 52 16.40 -5.74 -4.51
C HIS A 52 15.27 -5.04 -3.78
N ILE A 53 14.28 -5.81 -3.33
CA ILE A 53 13.14 -5.28 -2.58
C ILE A 53 13.35 -5.57 -1.11
N HIS A 54 13.94 -4.63 -0.38
CA HIS A 54 14.13 -4.79 1.06
C HIS A 54 13.07 -4.00 1.82
N GLY A 55 12.39 -4.66 2.77
CA GLY A 55 11.36 -4.01 3.60
C GLY A 55 11.81 -2.80 4.42
N ARG A 56 13.12 -2.57 4.55
CA ARG A 56 13.69 -1.40 5.24
C ARG A 56 14.13 -0.29 4.29
N ASP A 57 13.96 -0.45 2.98
CA ASP A 57 14.42 0.53 1.98
C ASP A 57 13.78 1.90 2.17
N LEU A 58 12.52 1.94 2.60
CA LEU A 58 11.81 3.19 2.89
C LEU A 58 11.72 3.53 4.39
N SER A 59 12.35 2.72 5.27
CA SER A 59 12.51 3.09 6.68
C SER A 59 13.29 4.40 6.78
N GLY A 60 12.67 5.42 7.38
CA GLY A 60 13.23 6.77 7.53
C GLY A 60 13.34 7.56 6.21
N ALA A 61 12.62 7.16 5.16
CA ALA A 61 12.48 7.99 3.96
C ALA A 61 11.74 9.29 4.29
N ALA A 62 11.94 10.32 3.48
CA ALA A 62 11.08 11.51 3.47
C ALA A 62 10.02 11.42 2.36
N LEU A 63 8.83 11.96 2.61
CA LEU A 63 7.80 12.13 1.59
C LEU A 63 7.86 13.56 1.03
N CYS A 64 8.31 13.68 -0.22
CA CYS A 64 8.32 14.95 -0.92
C CYS A 64 7.06 15.09 -1.79
N ILE A 65 6.23 16.07 -1.47
CA ILE A 65 4.94 16.29 -2.14
C ILE A 65 5.15 17.35 -3.22
N VAL A 66 4.67 17.09 -4.43
CA VAL A 66 4.77 18.01 -5.58
C VAL A 66 3.48 18.06 -6.39
N GLY A 67 3.39 19.03 -7.29
CA GLY A 67 2.20 19.26 -8.11
C GLY A 67 1.24 20.19 -7.38
N ASP A 68 -0.01 19.77 -7.25
CA ASP A 68 -1.01 20.57 -6.56
C ASP A 68 -0.77 20.55 -5.04
N PRO A 69 -1.06 21.66 -4.33
CA PRO A 69 -1.02 21.67 -2.88
C PRO A 69 -1.93 20.58 -2.31
N PRO A 70 -1.54 19.87 -1.24
CA PRO A 70 -2.41 18.88 -0.61
C PRO A 70 -3.66 19.57 -0.04
N ASP A 71 -4.84 19.08 -0.42
CA ASP A 71 -6.10 19.52 0.17
C ASP A 71 -6.20 19.08 1.67
N PRO A 72 -7.20 19.57 2.43
CA PRO A 72 -7.32 19.25 3.85
C PRO A 72 -7.43 17.74 4.14
N GLN A 73 -8.16 17.01 3.29
CA GLN A 73 -8.34 15.56 3.44
C GLN A 73 -7.05 14.80 3.14
N THR A 74 -6.35 15.19 2.09
CA THR A 74 -5.04 14.65 1.72
C THR A 74 -4.06 14.90 2.85
N THR A 75 -4.06 16.12 3.42
CA THR A 75 -3.22 16.46 4.57
C THR A 75 -3.53 15.60 5.79
N GLU A 76 -4.80 15.39 6.12
CA GLU A 76 -5.23 14.51 7.22
C GLU A 76 -4.75 13.07 6.99
N THR A 77 -4.99 12.53 5.81
CA THR A 77 -4.62 11.16 5.42
C THR A 77 -3.10 10.97 5.48
N LEU A 78 -2.33 11.93 4.97
CA LEU A 78 -0.87 11.92 5.03
C LEU A 78 -0.36 11.95 6.46
N LYS A 79 -0.91 12.81 7.32
CA LYS A 79 -0.54 12.87 8.75
C LYS A 79 -0.80 11.54 9.46
N ALA A 80 -1.96 10.94 9.23
CA ALA A 80 -2.31 9.64 9.80
C ALA A 80 -1.39 8.52 9.28
N PHE A 81 -1.05 8.51 7.99
CA PHE A 81 -0.10 7.55 7.42
C PHE A 81 1.32 7.76 7.98
N GLY A 82 1.75 9.02 8.16
CA GLY A 82 3.03 9.33 8.81
C GLY A 82 3.08 8.83 10.26
N ALA A 83 1.99 8.97 11.01
CA ALA A 83 1.88 8.42 12.36
C ALA A 83 1.88 6.88 12.38
N LEU A 84 1.26 6.23 11.39
CA LEU A 84 1.31 4.78 11.21
C LEU A 84 2.76 4.32 10.98
N LEU A 85 3.49 4.96 10.06
CA LEU A 85 4.89 4.62 9.80
C LEU A 85 5.79 4.87 11.01
N ASP A 86 5.60 5.97 11.75
CA ASP A 86 6.36 6.24 12.97
C ASP A 86 6.14 5.15 14.01
N ARG A 87 4.89 4.72 14.18
CA ARG A 87 4.53 3.63 15.10
C ARG A 87 5.14 2.29 14.70
N THR A 88 5.23 1.99 13.40
CA THR A 88 5.74 0.70 12.91
C THR A 88 7.26 0.67 12.77
N TYR A 89 7.87 1.73 12.26
CA TYR A 89 9.32 1.79 11.99
C TYR A 89 10.13 2.47 13.11
N GLY A 90 9.47 3.09 14.09
CA GLY A 90 10.11 3.89 15.14
C GLY A 90 10.83 5.13 14.60
N LYS A 91 10.44 5.60 13.41
CA LYS A 91 11.05 6.74 12.72
C LYS A 91 9.96 7.60 12.08
N PRO A 92 10.03 8.94 12.24
CA PRO A 92 9.07 9.81 11.59
C PRO A 92 9.21 9.71 10.07
N LEU A 93 8.11 10.02 9.35
CA LEU A 93 8.10 10.30 7.91
C LEU A 93 8.10 11.82 7.70
N PRO A 94 9.26 12.48 7.51
CA PRO A 94 9.28 13.91 7.23
C PRO A 94 8.55 14.20 5.92
N MET A 95 7.57 15.11 5.99
CA MET A 95 6.77 15.52 4.84
C MET A 95 7.04 16.97 4.48
N ARG A 96 7.20 17.25 3.19
CA ARG A 96 7.34 18.62 2.72
C ARG A 96 6.70 18.80 1.35
N PHE A 97 5.90 19.85 1.21
CA PHE A 97 5.48 20.33 -0.11
C PHE A 97 6.62 21.11 -0.77
N ALA A 98 7.03 20.67 -1.95
CA ALA A 98 8.15 21.23 -2.70
C ALA A 98 7.71 22.05 -3.94
N GLY A 99 6.41 22.31 -4.08
CA GLY A 99 5.85 23.05 -5.21
C GLY A 99 5.62 22.15 -6.44
N ALA A 100 5.68 22.71 -7.64
CA ALA A 100 5.21 22.02 -8.84
C ALA A 100 6.12 20.87 -9.34
N GLU A 101 7.43 20.89 -9.03
CA GLU A 101 8.41 20.01 -9.66
C GLU A 101 9.23 19.15 -8.69
N ALA A 102 9.40 17.86 -9.02
CA ALA A 102 10.16 16.91 -8.21
C ALA A 102 11.63 17.29 -8.01
N ARG A 103 12.24 18.09 -8.90
CA ARG A 103 13.62 18.57 -8.72
C ARG A 103 13.82 19.36 -7.42
N ALA A 104 12.76 20.02 -6.93
CA ALA A 104 12.80 20.77 -5.68
C ALA A 104 12.83 19.87 -4.43
N CYS A 105 12.71 18.54 -4.59
CA CYS A 105 12.80 17.60 -3.49
C CYS A 105 14.23 17.48 -2.91
N GLY A 106 15.30 17.81 -3.66
CA GLY A 106 16.71 17.72 -3.23
C GLY A 106 17.41 16.37 -3.55
N PHE A 107 18.24 15.84 -2.66
CA PHE A 107 18.81 14.46 -2.76
C PHE A 107 18.56 13.60 -1.50
N GLY A 108 18.73 12.28 -1.60
CA GLY A 108 18.58 11.33 -0.49
C GLY A 108 17.34 10.43 -0.60
N ARG A 109 17.15 9.55 0.39
CA ARG A 109 16.07 8.55 0.43
C ARG A 109 14.71 9.21 0.58
N ARG A 110 13.89 9.10 -0.46
CA ARG A 110 12.61 9.80 -0.56
C ARG A 110 11.61 9.03 -1.39
N VAL A 111 10.36 9.34 -1.11
CA VAL A 111 9.21 9.03 -1.95
C VAL A 111 8.73 10.36 -2.55
N VAL A 112 8.62 10.44 -3.87
CA VAL A 112 8.03 11.61 -4.54
C VAL A 112 6.55 11.35 -4.73
N LEU A 113 5.69 12.11 -4.05
CA LEU A 113 4.25 12.07 -4.24
C LEU A 113 3.82 13.27 -5.08
N ARG A 114 3.45 13.03 -6.33
CA ARG A 114 2.79 14.02 -7.18
C ARG A 114 1.29 13.96 -6.96
N LEU A 115 0.75 15.05 -6.41
CA LEU A 115 -0.68 15.27 -6.33
C LEU A 115 -1.17 16.04 -7.56
N TYR A 116 -2.38 15.71 -8.00
CA TYR A 116 -3.04 16.44 -9.07
C TYR A 116 -4.56 16.46 -8.89
N SER A 117 -5.17 17.53 -9.36
CA SER A 117 -6.60 17.77 -9.41
C SER A 117 -7.03 17.96 -10.86
N GLY A 118 -8.14 17.35 -11.25
CA GLY A 118 -8.62 17.40 -12.63
C GLY A 118 -7.80 16.53 -13.59
N THR A 119 -7.22 17.13 -14.63
CA THR A 119 -6.61 16.39 -15.74
C THR A 119 -5.27 15.73 -15.34
N PRO A 120 -5.03 14.46 -15.72
CA PRO A 120 -3.79 13.78 -15.37
C PRO A 120 -2.53 14.48 -15.93
N PRO A 121 -1.51 14.75 -15.10
CA PRO A 121 -0.39 15.61 -15.46
C PRO A 121 0.73 14.85 -16.18
N HIS A 122 0.45 14.28 -17.37
CA HIS A 122 1.37 13.41 -18.12
C HIS A 122 2.77 14.01 -18.36
N ASP A 123 2.84 15.29 -18.72
CA ASP A 123 4.12 15.94 -18.97
C ASP A 123 4.91 16.16 -17.68
N ALA A 124 4.23 16.45 -16.56
CA ALA A 124 4.89 16.60 -15.27
C ALA A 124 5.40 15.25 -14.75
N LEU A 125 4.61 14.18 -14.89
CA LEU A 125 5.04 12.81 -14.64
C LEU A 125 6.30 12.46 -15.45
N THR A 126 6.29 12.77 -16.75
CA THR A 126 7.46 12.52 -17.62
C THR A 126 8.70 13.28 -17.14
N ARG A 127 8.55 14.55 -16.71
CA ARG A 127 9.66 15.34 -16.17
C ARG A 127 10.19 14.79 -14.86
N ASP A 128 9.30 14.34 -13.97
CA ASP A 128 9.70 13.74 -12.69
C ASP A 128 10.51 12.46 -12.92
N LEU A 129 10.02 11.55 -13.75
CA LEU A 129 10.71 10.29 -14.05
C LEU A 129 12.04 10.53 -14.76
N ALA A 130 12.11 11.50 -15.68
CA ALA A 130 13.36 11.88 -16.30
C ALA A 130 14.37 12.47 -15.30
N TRP A 131 13.90 13.20 -14.29
CA TRP A 131 14.76 13.71 -13.22
C TRP A 131 15.24 12.56 -12.30
N LEU A 132 14.34 11.67 -11.87
CA LEU A 132 14.69 10.50 -11.08
C LEU A 132 15.69 9.60 -11.81
N ASP A 133 15.52 9.39 -13.12
CA ASP A 133 16.47 8.65 -13.95
C ASP A 133 17.87 9.27 -13.92
N ARG A 134 17.99 10.61 -14.01
CA ARG A 134 19.29 11.28 -13.91
C ARG A 134 19.92 11.14 -12.53
N VAL A 135 19.12 11.23 -11.47
CA VAL A 135 19.62 11.15 -10.09
C VAL A 135 20.04 9.72 -9.74
N HIS A 136 19.18 8.74 -10.00
CA HIS A 136 19.33 7.36 -9.56
C HIS A 136 19.94 6.43 -10.62
N ALA A 137 20.14 6.92 -11.85
CA ALA A 137 20.59 6.13 -12.99
C ALA A 137 19.70 4.88 -13.19
N LEU A 138 18.39 5.12 -13.37
CA LEU A 138 17.36 4.08 -13.45
C LEU A 138 17.41 3.30 -14.77
N GLY A 139 18.05 3.85 -15.80
CA GLY A 139 18.13 3.24 -17.12
C GLY A 139 16.82 3.34 -17.89
N LEU A 140 16.06 4.42 -17.68
CA LEU A 140 14.81 4.65 -18.41
C LEU A 140 15.09 4.97 -19.90
N PRO A 141 14.23 4.52 -20.83
CA PRO A 141 14.42 4.81 -22.25
C PRO A 141 14.40 6.33 -22.55
N LYS A 142 15.46 6.82 -23.20
CA LYS A 142 15.58 8.24 -23.60
C LYS A 142 14.43 8.64 -24.52
N GLY A 143 13.89 9.84 -24.31
CA GLY A 143 12.82 10.42 -25.14
C GLY A 143 11.43 9.79 -24.94
N ARG A 144 11.28 8.80 -24.03
CA ARG A 144 9.98 8.20 -23.72
C ARG A 144 9.09 9.21 -22.99
N ARG A 145 7.83 9.28 -23.42
CA ARG A 145 6.77 9.97 -22.68
C ARG A 145 6.02 8.98 -21.81
N TYR A 146 5.77 9.36 -20.56
CA TYR A 146 5.03 8.59 -19.60
C TYR A 146 3.64 9.18 -19.43
N ARG A 147 2.64 8.32 -19.27
CA ARG A 147 1.23 8.72 -19.10
C ARG A 147 0.70 8.12 -17.83
N ALA A 148 -0.17 8.86 -17.17
CA ALA A 148 -1.00 8.33 -16.11
C ALA A 148 -2.00 7.36 -16.74
N THR A 149 -2.04 6.14 -16.24
CA THR A 149 -2.94 5.08 -16.73
C THR A 149 -4.04 4.74 -15.74
N THR A 150 -3.95 5.25 -14.52
CA THR A 150 -4.88 5.11 -13.40
C THR A 150 -4.87 6.40 -12.56
N PRO A 151 -5.90 6.65 -11.73
CA PRO A 151 -5.96 7.84 -10.88
C PRO A 151 -4.95 7.84 -9.73
N GLY A 152 -4.52 6.66 -9.30
CA GLY A 152 -3.37 6.43 -8.42
C GLY A 152 -2.35 5.55 -9.15
N MET A 153 -1.05 5.82 -8.98
CA MET A 153 0.03 4.95 -9.42
C MET A 153 1.22 5.04 -8.46
N ALA A 154 1.70 3.90 -7.99
CA ALA A 154 2.96 3.74 -7.26
C ALA A 154 3.98 3.01 -8.12
N GLN A 155 5.16 3.59 -8.27
CA GLN A 155 6.23 3.02 -9.08
C GLN A 155 7.56 3.12 -8.34
N THR A 156 8.12 1.97 -7.98
CA THR A 156 9.50 1.89 -7.51
C THR A 156 10.42 1.43 -8.64
N PHE A 157 11.45 2.23 -8.90
CA PHE A 157 12.47 1.97 -9.88
C PHE A 157 13.79 1.65 -9.18
N PHE A 158 14.56 0.74 -9.76
CA PHE A 158 15.89 0.38 -9.26
C PHE A 158 16.92 0.86 -10.27
N GLY A 159 17.85 1.70 -9.80
CA GLY A 159 18.93 2.26 -10.59
C GLY A 159 20.30 1.96 -10.01
N ARG A 160 21.34 2.27 -10.80
CA ARG A 160 22.75 2.03 -10.40
C ARG A 160 23.17 2.86 -9.18
N ARG A 161 22.43 3.91 -8.83
CA ARG A 161 22.68 4.78 -7.67
C ARG A 161 21.59 4.65 -6.60
N GLY A 162 20.89 3.51 -6.58
CA GLY A 162 19.85 3.20 -5.62
C GLY A 162 18.44 3.25 -6.20
N ALA A 163 17.46 2.93 -5.36
CA ALA A 163 16.06 2.93 -5.74
C ALA A 163 15.44 4.34 -5.67
N ALA A 164 14.38 4.53 -6.45
CA ALA A 164 13.56 5.73 -6.45
C ALA A 164 12.08 5.35 -6.52
N THR A 165 11.26 5.94 -5.66
CA THR A 165 9.82 5.70 -5.63
C THR A 165 9.07 6.96 -6.02
N HIS A 166 8.19 6.85 -7.02
CA HIS A 166 7.32 7.92 -7.49
C HIS A 166 5.87 7.48 -7.37
N LEU A 167 5.05 8.33 -6.78
CA LEU A 167 3.61 8.18 -6.66
C LEU A 167 2.96 9.29 -7.46
N LEU A 168 1.90 8.97 -8.21
CA LEU A 168 0.99 9.94 -8.80
C LEU A 168 -0.40 9.67 -8.24
N VAL A 169 -1.01 10.63 -7.56
CA VAL A 169 -2.32 10.43 -6.92
C VAL A 169 -3.25 11.59 -7.21
N GLN A 170 -4.45 11.26 -7.68
CA GLN A 170 -5.54 12.22 -7.85
C GLN A 170 -6.06 12.66 -6.48
N GLN A 171 -6.34 13.95 -6.32
CA GLN A 171 -7.05 14.49 -5.16
C GLN A 171 -8.24 15.35 -5.60
N GLY A 172 -9.10 15.70 -4.66
CA GLY A 172 -10.36 16.40 -4.95
C GLY A 172 -10.19 17.84 -5.43
N GLY A 173 -9.08 18.49 -5.07
CA GLY A 173 -8.87 19.91 -5.34
C GLY A 173 -9.53 20.77 -4.26
N GLU A 174 -10.51 21.61 -4.63
CA GLU A 174 -11.36 22.24 -3.61
C GLU A 174 -12.11 21.15 -2.84
N ALA A 175 -12.00 21.17 -1.50
CA ALA A 175 -12.34 20.06 -0.63
C ALA A 175 -13.69 19.39 -0.99
N PRO A 176 -13.68 18.14 -1.50
CA PRO A 176 -14.90 17.49 -1.98
C PRO A 176 -15.90 17.35 -0.82
N SER A 177 -17.08 17.94 -1.02
CA SER A 177 -18.11 18.03 0.02
C SER A 177 -18.92 16.75 0.17
N ASP A 178 -18.93 15.86 -0.83
CA ASP A 178 -19.71 14.63 -0.82
C ASP A 178 -18.91 13.44 -0.21
N PRO A 179 -19.57 12.53 0.51
CA PRO A 179 -18.92 11.37 1.14
C PRO A 179 -18.24 10.41 0.17
N LEU A 180 -18.78 10.24 -1.04
CA LEU A 180 -18.28 9.28 -2.02
C LEU A 180 -16.90 9.72 -2.53
N SER A 181 -16.80 10.97 -2.99
CA SER A 181 -15.54 11.55 -3.45
C SER A 181 -14.49 11.52 -2.35
N ARG A 182 -14.87 11.84 -1.11
CA ARG A 182 -13.93 11.73 0.03
C ARG A 182 -13.44 10.30 0.22
N ALA A 183 -14.32 9.31 0.23
CA ALA A 183 -13.90 7.91 0.35
C ALA A 183 -12.98 7.50 -0.80
N TYR A 184 -13.30 7.92 -2.04
CA TYR A 184 -12.54 7.62 -3.24
C TYR A 184 -11.11 8.19 -3.20
N PHE A 185 -10.95 9.50 -2.99
CA PHE A 185 -9.62 10.14 -2.99
C PHE A 185 -8.74 9.63 -1.84
N ARG A 186 -9.34 9.33 -0.69
CA ARG A 186 -8.64 8.67 0.41
C ARG A 186 -8.19 7.28 0.03
N SER A 187 -9.07 6.48 -0.56
CA SER A 187 -8.81 5.09 -0.93
C SER A 187 -7.59 4.97 -1.84
N ILE A 188 -7.55 5.73 -2.93
CA ILE A 188 -6.42 5.69 -3.86
C ILE A 188 -5.13 6.20 -3.20
N LEU A 189 -5.18 7.26 -2.37
CA LEU A 189 -3.98 7.75 -1.68
C LEU A 189 -3.43 6.72 -0.69
N VAL A 190 -4.30 6.09 0.10
CA VAL A 190 -3.92 5.07 1.08
C VAL A 190 -3.31 3.85 0.39
N GLU A 191 -3.89 3.41 -0.72
CA GLU A 191 -3.38 2.30 -1.53
C GLU A 191 -1.96 2.56 -2.02
N GLU A 192 -1.73 3.66 -2.74
CA GLU A 192 -0.43 3.94 -3.35
C GLU A 192 0.66 4.12 -2.29
N LEU A 193 0.33 4.75 -1.16
CA LEU A 193 1.23 4.86 -0.03
C LEU A 193 1.57 3.49 0.55
N PHE A 194 0.57 2.66 0.83
CA PHE A 194 0.79 1.35 1.43
C PHE A 194 1.58 0.41 0.53
N GLN A 195 1.23 0.31 -0.75
CA GLN A 195 1.98 -0.47 -1.74
C GLN A 195 3.43 0.01 -1.84
N SER A 196 3.66 1.33 -1.83
CA SER A 196 5.02 1.87 -1.90
C SER A 196 5.88 1.47 -0.70
N PHE A 197 5.34 1.57 0.52
CA PHE A 197 6.07 1.30 1.76
C PHE A 197 6.17 -0.17 2.14
N THR A 198 5.37 -1.04 1.51
CA THR A 198 5.41 -2.49 1.77
C THR A 198 5.89 -3.32 0.59
N PHE A 199 5.91 -2.75 -0.62
CA PHE A 199 6.04 -3.48 -1.88
C PHE A 199 4.98 -4.56 -2.08
N GLY A 200 3.84 -4.46 -1.40
CA GLY A 200 2.70 -5.35 -1.66
C GLY A 200 2.12 -5.12 -3.05
N MET A 201 1.76 -6.21 -3.72
CA MET A 201 1.06 -6.18 -5.00
C MET A 201 -0.44 -6.42 -4.84
N ASP A 202 -1.21 -5.96 -5.82
CA ASP A 202 -2.65 -6.25 -5.93
C ASP A 202 -2.91 -7.76 -5.94
N ILE A 203 -3.91 -8.16 -5.16
CA ILE A 203 -4.34 -9.54 -4.97
C ILE A 203 -5.73 -9.69 -5.58
N LEU A 204 -5.88 -10.54 -6.58
CA LEU A 204 -7.19 -10.78 -7.17
C LEU A 204 -8.11 -11.53 -6.21
N LYS A 205 -9.21 -10.88 -5.82
CA LYS A 205 -10.27 -11.49 -5.01
C LYS A 205 -11.35 -12.07 -5.90
N LEU A 206 -11.39 -13.40 -5.98
CA LEU A 206 -12.36 -14.12 -6.80
C LEU A 206 -13.66 -14.46 -6.05
N ASP A 207 -13.56 -14.72 -4.74
CA ASP A 207 -14.74 -14.91 -3.90
C ASP A 207 -15.28 -13.55 -3.47
N ARG A 208 -16.44 -13.18 -4.03
CA ARG A 208 -17.13 -11.92 -3.75
C ARG A 208 -17.92 -11.92 -2.44
N GLN A 209 -18.17 -13.08 -1.85
CA GLN A 209 -18.95 -13.22 -0.62
C GLN A 209 -18.06 -13.15 0.62
N ALA A 210 -16.80 -13.58 0.51
CA ALA A 210 -15.82 -13.43 1.58
C ALA A 210 -15.55 -11.94 1.86
N PRO A 211 -15.44 -11.55 3.14
CA PRO A 211 -15.03 -10.19 3.50
C PRO A 211 -13.61 -9.91 2.97
N PHE A 212 -13.30 -8.62 2.83
CA PHE A 212 -11.93 -8.20 2.53
C PHE A 212 -11.05 -8.34 3.78
N LEU A 213 -9.88 -8.92 3.57
CA LEU A 213 -8.78 -9.05 4.51
C LEU A 213 -7.73 -7.96 4.28
N SER A 214 -7.53 -7.50 3.04
CA SER A 214 -6.51 -6.50 2.68
C SER A 214 -7.07 -5.40 1.77
N LYS A 215 -6.51 -4.19 1.90
CA LYS A 215 -6.70 -3.10 0.95
C LYS A 215 -6.21 -3.46 -0.46
N LEU A 216 -5.22 -4.36 -0.57
CA LEU A 216 -4.66 -4.82 -1.84
C LEU A 216 -5.53 -5.89 -2.51
N GLU A 217 -6.57 -6.40 -1.84
CA GLU A 217 -7.52 -7.29 -2.51
C GLU A 217 -8.43 -6.49 -3.45
N GLU A 218 -8.49 -6.92 -4.71
CA GLU A 218 -9.30 -6.29 -5.75
C GLU A 218 -10.27 -7.30 -6.38
N ILE A 219 -11.56 -6.99 -6.36
CA ILE A 219 -12.55 -7.65 -7.22
C ILE A 219 -12.42 -7.05 -8.62
N PRO A 220 -12.07 -7.85 -9.65
CA PRO A 220 -11.81 -7.30 -10.98
C PRO A 220 -13.08 -6.72 -11.60
N LEU A 221 -13.01 -5.45 -11.99
CA LEU A 221 -14.08 -4.70 -12.69
C LEU A 221 -13.52 -4.03 -13.95
N ASP A 222 -14.30 -4.00 -15.04
CA ASP A 222 -13.92 -3.22 -16.23
C ASP A 222 -14.36 -1.76 -16.08
N LEU A 223 -13.44 -0.91 -15.62
CA LEU A 223 -13.68 0.53 -15.42
C LEU A 223 -13.21 1.40 -16.60
N ARG A 224 -12.67 0.80 -17.67
CA ARG A 224 -11.97 1.53 -18.75
C ARG A 224 -12.83 2.54 -19.51
N ARG A 225 -14.16 2.37 -19.47
CA ARG A 225 -15.12 3.23 -20.17
C ARG A 225 -15.74 4.31 -19.29
N LEU A 226 -15.40 4.33 -18.00
CA LEU A 226 -15.93 5.32 -17.05
C LEU A 226 -14.90 6.45 -16.86
N PRO A 227 -15.30 7.72 -16.97
CA PRO A 227 -14.40 8.84 -16.70
C PRO A 227 -13.91 8.82 -15.26
N TRP A 228 -12.62 9.02 -15.04
CA TRP A 228 -12.06 9.16 -13.68
C TRP A 228 -12.71 10.34 -12.97
N GLY A 229 -13.02 10.16 -11.69
CA GLY A 229 -13.74 11.16 -10.90
C GLY A 229 -15.23 11.32 -11.24
N SER A 230 -15.79 10.50 -12.14
CA SER A 230 -17.25 10.38 -12.25
C SER A 230 -17.81 9.57 -11.09
N GLU A 231 -19.03 9.87 -10.64
CA GLU A 231 -19.71 9.15 -9.56
C GLU A 231 -19.72 7.63 -9.80
N ALA A 232 -20.04 7.21 -11.03
CA ALA A 232 -20.06 5.81 -11.42
C ALA A 232 -18.69 5.15 -11.30
N PHE A 233 -17.61 5.83 -11.69
CA PHE A 233 -16.24 5.34 -11.54
C PHE A 233 -15.86 5.21 -10.06
N MET A 234 -16.11 6.27 -9.27
CA MET A 234 -15.76 6.31 -7.85
C MET A 234 -16.50 5.23 -7.06
N ALA A 235 -17.80 5.08 -7.28
CA ALA A 235 -18.60 4.05 -6.64
C ALA A 235 -18.19 2.64 -7.07
N ALA A 236 -17.79 2.44 -8.32
CA ALA A 236 -17.32 1.13 -8.79
C ALA A 236 -15.97 0.76 -8.18
N LEU A 237 -15.02 1.71 -8.13
CA LEU A 237 -13.71 1.49 -7.53
C LEU A 237 -13.83 1.16 -6.03
N LEU A 238 -14.65 1.89 -5.28
CA LEU A 238 -14.89 1.63 -3.85
C LEU A 238 -15.66 0.32 -3.56
N ARG A 239 -16.22 -0.34 -4.57
CA ARG A 239 -16.76 -1.70 -4.45
C ARG A 239 -15.75 -2.77 -4.84
N SER A 240 -14.68 -2.39 -5.52
CA SER A 240 -13.64 -3.30 -6.00
C SER A 240 -12.66 -3.65 -4.88
N ASN A 241 -12.34 -2.69 -4.02
CA ASN A 241 -11.45 -2.88 -2.88
C ASN A 241 -11.88 -2.03 -1.67
N PRO A 242 -11.36 -2.31 -0.46
CA PRO A 242 -11.61 -1.52 0.74
C PRO A 242 -11.23 -0.06 0.58
N ALA A 243 -11.82 0.84 1.37
CA ALA A 243 -11.52 2.27 1.25
C ALA A 243 -10.22 2.67 1.97
N ARG A 244 -9.72 1.82 2.87
CA ARG A 244 -8.58 2.07 3.76
C ARG A 244 -7.89 0.74 4.12
N LEU A 245 -6.82 0.80 4.91
CA LEU A 245 -6.06 -0.37 5.33
C LEU A 245 -6.87 -1.28 6.25
N CYS A 246 -6.85 -2.56 5.95
CA CYS A 246 -7.41 -3.60 6.79
C CYS A 246 -6.38 -4.06 7.86
N PRO A 247 -6.81 -4.81 8.88
CA PRO A 247 -5.92 -5.34 9.90
C PRO A 247 -4.72 -6.16 9.38
N PHE A 248 -4.92 -6.99 8.35
CA PHE A 248 -3.82 -7.71 7.69
C PHE A 248 -2.75 -6.76 7.14
N ASP A 249 -3.15 -5.61 6.58
CA ASP A 249 -2.21 -4.64 6.02
C ASP A 249 -1.30 -4.04 7.12
N VAL A 250 -1.86 -3.82 8.31
CA VAL A 250 -1.11 -3.35 9.47
C VAL A 250 -0.12 -4.42 9.95
N LEU A 251 -0.54 -5.69 9.97
CA LEU A 251 0.37 -6.81 10.25
C LEU A 251 1.49 -6.86 9.23
N MET A 252 1.18 -6.75 7.94
CA MET A 252 2.18 -6.79 6.87
C MET A 252 3.14 -5.60 6.95
N LEU A 253 2.69 -4.42 7.37
CA LEU A 253 3.58 -3.28 7.59
C LEU A 253 4.61 -3.58 8.68
N HIS A 254 4.18 -4.15 9.81
CA HIS A 254 5.08 -4.59 10.88
C HIS A 254 6.00 -5.72 10.43
N ALA A 255 5.47 -6.66 9.63
CA ALA A 255 6.22 -7.75 9.06
C ALA A 255 7.39 -7.23 8.20
N VAL A 256 7.09 -6.34 7.26
CA VAL A 256 8.07 -5.69 6.38
C VAL A 256 9.10 -4.89 7.19
N ALA A 257 8.67 -4.19 8.24
CA ALA A 257 9.55 -3.37 9.06
C ALA A 257 10.53 -4.18 9.92
N ALA A 258 10.08 -5.28 10.51
CA ALA A 258 10.85 -6.07 11.47
C ALA A 258 11.65 -7.21 10.82
N SER A 259 11.33 -7.59 9.58
CA SER A 259 11.95 -8.77 8.98
C SER A 259 13.46 -8.63 8.78
N PRO A 260 14.26 -9.65 9.15
CA PRO A 260 15.69 -9.69 8.91
C PRO A 260 16.03 -10.11 7.48
N VAL A 261 15.06 -10.59 6.68
CA VAL A 261 15.31 -11.11 5.34
C VAL A 261 15.82 -10.02 4.40
N GLY A 262 16.70 -10.42 3.48
CA GLY A 262 17.27 -9.49 2.51
C GLY A 262 16.25 -9.01 1.47
N GLN A 263 15.25 -9.82 1.14
CA GLN A 263 14.20 -9.47 0.18
C GLN A 263 12.83 -9.95 0.65
N THR A 264 11.81 -9.09 0.59
CA THR A 264 10.42 -9.46 0.96
C THR A 264 9.75 -10.37 -0.06
N THR A 265 10.35 -10.54 -1.25
CA THR A 265 9.91 -11.50 -2.27
C THR A 265 10.51 -12.89 -2.12
N ASP A 266 11.44 -13.09 -1.18
CA ASP A 266 12.03 -14.39 -0.90
C ASP A 266 11.04 -15.29 -0.13
N PRO A 267 10.91 -16.59 -0.44
CA PRO A 267 10.16 -17.54 0.39
C PRO A 267 10.49 -17.46 1.90
N ALA A 268 11.75 -17.16 2.25
CA ALA A 268 12.16 -16.99 3.65
C ALA A 268 11.42 -15.87 4.39
N PHE A 269 10.83 -14.91 3.66
CA PHE A 269 9.97 -13.89 4.27
C PHE A 269 8.69 -14.50 4.85
N LEU A 270 8.08 -15.46 4.15
CA LEU A 270 6.87 -16.16 4.64
C LEU A 270 7.19 -17.03 5.85
N ASP A 271 8.32 -17.74 5.82
CA ASP A 271 8.76 -18.55 6.96
C ASP A 271 8.98 -17.68 8.21
N TRP A 272 9.53 -16.48 8.02
CA TRP A 272 9.71 -15.52 9.10
C TRP A 272 8.36 -14.97 9.61
N ILE A 273 7.39 -14.68 8.72
CA ILE A 273 6.04 -14.25 9.13
C ILE A 273 5.38 -15.33 9.98
N ASP A 274 5.46 -16.59 9.56
CA ASP A 274 4.86 -17.71 10.32
C ASP A 274 5.49 -17.84 11.72
N ALA A 275 6.83 -17.80 11.78
CA ALA A 275 7.56 -17.88 13.05
C ALA A 275 7.27 -16.68 13.98
N ALA A 276 7.05 -15.48 13.43
CA ALA A 276 6.80 -14.26 14.17
C ALA A 276 5.31 -13.92 14.32
N PHE A 277 4.40 -14.78 13.85
CA PHE A 277 3.00 -14.44 13.62
C PHE A 277 2.32 -13.86 14.86
N ASP A 278 2.46 -14.50 16.03
CA ASP A 278 1.79 -14.05 17.26
C ASP A 278 2.31 -12.67 17.70
N SER A 279 3.63 -12.44 17.61
CA SER A 279 4.20 -11.13 17.94
C SER A 279 3.78 -10.05 16.94
N LEU A 280 3.67 -10.37 15.65
CA LEU A 280 3.22 -9.43 14.62
C LEU A 280 1.74 -9.09 14.81
N SER A 281 0.94 -10.09 15.19
CA SER A 281 -0.47 -9.97 15.52
C SER A 281 -0.70 -9.00 16.69
N ASP A 282 0.04 -9.17 17.78
CA ASP A 282 -0.05 -8.29 18.95
C ASP A 282 0.33 -6.84 18.61
N GLN A 283 1.38 -6.65 17.80
CA GLN A 283 1.80 -5.32 17.33
C GLN A 283 0.75 -4.68 16.42
N ALA A 284 0.13 -5.47 15.53
CA ALA A 284 -0.93 -5.00 14.67
C ALA A 284 -2.15 -4.57 15.49
N GLN A 285 -2.60 -5.39 16.44
CA GLN A 285 -3.72 -5.07 17.32
C GLN A 285 -3.46 -3.81 18.16
N ALA A 286 -2.25 -3.67 18.70
CA ALA A 286 -1.87 -2.44 19.40
C ALA A 286 -1.94 -1.21 18.48
N THR A 287 -1.51 -1.32 17.23
CA THR A 287 -1.60 -0.24 16.25
C THR A 287 -3.04 0.08 15.87
N LEU A 288 -3.89 -0.92 15.66
CA LEU A 288 -5.30 -0.73 15.31
C LEU A 288 -6.10 0.03 16.39
N SER A 289 -5.66 -0.03 17.65
CA SER A 289 -6.29 0.72 18.76
C SER A 289 -5.98 2.23 18.77
N ASP A 290 -5.07 2.72 17.93
CA ASP A 290 -4.67 4.13 17.90
C ASP A 290 -5.65 5.00 17.11
N ALA A 291 -6.47 5.77 17.82
CA ALA A 291 -7.50 6.62 17.23
C ALA A 291 -6.96 7.65 16.20
N ARG A 292 -5.67 8.01 16.27
CA ARG A 292 -5.06 8.93 15.29
C ARG A 292 -4.96 8.32 13.89
N LEU A 293 -5.07 7.00 13.79
CA LEU A 293 -4.94 6.25 12.54
C LEU A 293 -6.28 6.02 11.83
N ALA A 294 -7.40 6.46 12.42
CA ALA A 294 -8.74 6.32 11.83
C ALA A 294 -8.86 6.82 10.37
N PRO A 295 -8.13 7.85 9.90
CA PRO A 295 -8.15 8.25 8.49
C PRO A 295 -7.55 7.23 7.53
N VAL A 296 -6.73 6.28 7.99
CA VAL A 296 -6.05 5.28 7.13
C VAL A 296 -6.45 3.84 7.43
N LEU A 297 -7.21 3.58 8.50
CA LEU A 297 -7.69 2.25 8.87
C LEU A 297 -9.17 2.06 8.53
N ASP A 298 -9.52 0.90 7.97
CA ASP A 298 -10.91 0.53 7.69
C ASP A 298 -11.49 -0.36 8.78
N ALA A 299 -12.53 0.15 9.45
CA ALA A 299 -13.27 -0.62 10.46
C ALA A 299 -14.20 -1.68 9.83
N ALA A 300 -14.43 -1.64 8.51
CA ALA A 300 -15.32 -2.57 7.82
C ALA A 300 -14.62 -3.85 7.32
N CYS A 301 -13.28 -3.90 7.34
CA CYS A 301 -12.57 -5.13 7.00
C CYS A 301 -12.79 -6.21 8.06
N ALA A 302 -12.55 -7.47 7.69
CA ALA A 302 -12.62 -8.56 8.66
C ALA A 302 -11.66 -8.26 9.84
N PRO A 303 -12.12 -8.43 11.09
CA PRO A 303 -11.26 -8.20 12.24
C PRO A 303 -10.12 -9.22 12.26
N PHE A 304 -8.97 -8.77 12.74
CA PHE A 304 -7.86 -9.64 13.10
C PHE A 304 -8.05 -10.05 14.55
N ALA A 305 -8.93 -11.02 14.79
CA ALA A 305 -9.20 -11.54 16.11
C ALA A 305 -9.46 -13.06 16.05
N PRO A 306 -8.85 -13.85 16.95
CA PRO A 306 -9.27 -15.21 17.27
C PRO A 306 -10.71 -15.32 17.76
#